data_AF-A0A258EK80-F1
#
_entry.id   AF-A0A258EK80-F1
#
_cell.length_a   1.000
_cell.length_b   1.000
_cell.length_c   1.000
_cell.angle_alpha   90.00
_cell.angle_beta   90.00
_cell.angle_gamma   90.00
#
_symmetry.space_group_name_H-M   'P 1'
#
loop_
_entity.id
_entity.type
_entity.pdbx_description
1 polymer ?
#
loop_
_entity_poly.entity_id
_entity_poly.type
_entity_poly.pdbx_seq_one_letter_code
_entity_poly.pdbx_strand_id
1 'polypeptide(L)' 'MIGNFNDGSVKGKIQFGSGWWYLDQKDGMEKQINTLSNMGLISCFIGMLTDSRSFLSFPRHEYFRRILCNLFGQ' A
#
# COMPACT_ATOMS: atom_id res chain seq x y z
N MET A 1 4.94 16.01 2.11
CA MET A 1 5.03 14.70 2.79
C MET A 1 5.91 13.77 1.96
N ILE A 2 5.41 12.87 1.10
CA ILE A 2 6.28 12.06 0.23
C ILE A 2 6.67 12.78 -1.08
N GLY A 3 5.76 13.56 -1.67
CA GLY A 3 5.96 14.20 -2.98
C GLY A 3 7.08 15.26 -2.99
N ASN A 4 7.33 15.91 -1.85
CA ASN A 4 8.25 17.04 -1.73
C ASN A 4 9.74 16.64 -1.81
N PHE A 5 10.06 15.36 -1.66
CA PHE A 5 11.43 14.86 -1.50
C PHE A 5 11.81 13.80 -2.56
N ASN A 6 11.06 13.73 -3.66
CA ASN A 6 11.46 12.96 -4.83
C ASN A 6 12.42 13.79 -5.68
N ASP A 7 13.58 13.22 -6.03
CA ASP A 7 14.67 13.90 -6.75
C ASP A 7 14.86 13.39 -8.19
N GLY A 8 14.00 12.48 -8.66
CA GLY A 8 14.06 11.89 -10.00
C GLY A 8 15.14 10.82 -10.20
N SER A 9 16.03 10.59 -9.21
CA SER A 9 17.09 9.57 -9.31
C SER A 9 16.55 8.14 -9.26
N VAL A 10 15.48 7.92 -8.48
CA VAL A 10 14.81 6.64 -8.29
C VAL A 10 13.30 6.84 -8.31
N LYS A 11 12.59 5.91 -8.96
CA LYS A 11 11.12 5.91 -8.99
C LYS A 11 10.56 5.69 -7.58
N GLY A 12 9.76 6.64 -7.10
CA GLY A 12 9.14 6.57 -5.77
C GLY A 12 10.18 6.49 -4.64
N LYS A 13 11.18 7.40 -4.64
CA LYS A 13 12.24 7.44 -3.63
C LYS A 13 11.69 7.46 -2.20
N ILE A 14 10.64 8.24 -1.96
CA ILE A 14 9.92 8.27 -0.68
C ILE A 14 8.54 7.64 -0.86
N GLN A 15 8.20 6.70 0.01
CA GLN A 15 7.01 5.86 -0.11
C GLN A 15 6.03 6.15 1.02
N PHE A 16 4.74 6.14 0.69
CA PHE A 16 3.67 6.07 1.67
C PHE A 16 3.27 4.61 1.82
N GLY A 17 3.63 4.01 2.96
CA GLY A 17 3.45 2.58 3.22
C GLY A 17 2.00 2.11 3.20
N SER A 18 1.81 0.79 3.15
CA SER A 18 0.50 0.15 3.25
C SER A 18 -0.23 0.52 4.55
N GLY A 19 -1.53 0.24 4.61
CA GLY A 19 -2.32 0.37 5.84
C GLY A 19 -1.63 -0.35 6.99
N TRP A 20 -1.35 0.37 8.08
CA TRP A 20 -0.55 -0.13 9.20
C TRP A 20 -1.42 -0.44 10.42
N TRP A 21 -1.12 -1.56 11.09
CA TRP A 21 -1.72 -1.98 12.34
C TRP A 21 -3.25 -2.01 12.27
N TYR A 22 -3.95 -1.08 12.93
CA TYR A 22 -5.41 -0.99 12.91
C TYR A 22 -5.99 -0.68 11.52
N LEU A 23 -5.17 -0.12 10.64
CA LEU A 23 -5.53 0.18 9.26
C LEU A 23 -5.24 -0.98 8.30
N ASP A 24 -4.62 -2.08 8.76
CA ASP A 24 -4.39 -3.29 7.96
C ASP A 24 -5.66 -4.17 7.89
N GLN A 25 -6.70 -3.60 7.32
CA GLN A 25 -8.01 -4.20 7.04
C GLN A 25 -8.62 -3.51 5.81
N LYS A 26 -9.69 -4.08 5.22
CA LYS A 26 -10.25 -3.63 3.92
C LYS A 26 -10.42 -2.11 3.79
N ASP A 27 -11.17 -1.47 4.68
CA ASP A 27 -11.47 -0.03 4.61
C ASP A 27 -10.19 0.81 4.72
N GLY A 28 -9.26 0.41 5.60
CA GLY A 28 -7.99 1.11 5.79
C GLY A 28 -7.08 0.97 4.57
N MET A 29 -6.98 -0.23 3.99
CA MET A 29 -6.23 -0.47 2.76
C MET A 29 -6.84 0.26 1.56
N GLU A 30 -8.16 0.22 1.37
CA GLU A 30 -8.83 0.94 0.28
C GLU A 30 -8.60 2.46 0.39
N LYS A 31 -8.74 3.03 1.59
CA LYS A 31 -8.44 4.46 1.83
C LYS A 31 -6.97 4.81 1.59
N GLN A 32 -6.04 3.96 2.04
CA GLN A 32 -4.61 4.17 1.83
C GLN A 32 -4.26 4.11 0.33
N ILE A 33 -4.74 3.09 -0.39
CA ILE A 33 -4.50 2.92 -1.84
C ILE A 33 -5.08 4.09 -2.63
N ASN A 34 -6.31 4.52 -2.32
CA ASN A 34 -6.94 5.68 -2.96
C ASN A 34 -6.18 6.97 -2.68
N THR A 35 -5.72 7.18 -1.45
CA THR A 35 -4.92 8.36 -1.07
C THR A 35 -3.59 8.37 -1.83
N LEU A 36 -2.89 7.23 -1.90
CA LEU A 36 -1.65 7.09 -2.66
C LEU A 36 -1.88 7.29 -4.17
N SER A 37 -2.99 6.80 -4.71
CA SER A 37 -3.32 6.94 -6.13
C SER A 37 -3.64 8.38 -6.51
N ASN A 38 -4.29 9.14 -5.62
CA ASN A 38 -4.62 10.55 -5.86
C ASN A 38 -3.43 11.50 -5.65
N MET A 39 -2.54 11.21 -4.70
CA MET A 39 -1.44 12.10 -4.30
C MET A 39 -0.06 11.64 -4.77
N GLY A 40 0.03 10.52 -5.48
CA GLY A 40 1.28 9.87 -5.87
C GLY A 40 1.11 8.92 -7.06
N LEU A 41 2.00 7.94 -7.17
CA LEU A 41 2.01 6.98 -8.27
C LEU A 41 1.86 5.56 -7.72
N ILE A 42 0.66 4.98 -7.84
CA ILE A 42 0.38 3.62 -7.36
C ILE A 42 1.22 2.56 -8.08
N SER A 43 1.63 2.81 -9.32
CA SER A 43 2.53 1.94 -10.09
C SER A 43 3.95 1.83 -9.50
N CYS A 44 4.35 2.76 -8.63
CA CYS A 44 5.63 2.76 -7.92
C CYS A 44 5.50 2.30 -6.46
N PHE A 45 4.32 1.82 -6.05
CA PHE A 45 4.08 1.39 -4.68
C PHE A 45 4.80 0.07 -4.39
N ILE A 46 5.54 0.02 -3.26
CA ILE A 46 6.29 -1.19 -2.86
C ILE A 46 5.36 -2.32 -2.39
N GLY A 47 4.16 -1.99 -1.91
CA GLY A 47 3.12 -2.97 -1.59
C GLY A 47 3.04 -3.35 -0.11
N MET A 48 2.64 -4.60 0.12
CA MET A 48 2.20 -5.10 1.42
C MET A 48 3.35 -5.70 2.25
N LEU A 49 3.24 -5.56 3.57
CA LEU A 49 4.02 -6.29 4.58
C LEU A 49 3.08 -6.80 5.68
N THR A 50 3.39 -7.93 6.31
CA THR A 50 2.49 -8.49 7.34
C THR A 50 2.57 -7.78 8.69
N ASP A 51 3.71 -7.17 9.00
CA ASP A 51 4.05 -6.59 10.30
C ASP A 51 3.66 -7.49 11.49
N SER A 52 3.85 -8.80 11.33
CA SER A 52 3.36 -9.80 12.27
C SER A 52 4.46 -10.74 12.72
N ARG A 53 4.37 -11.17 13.99
CA ARG A 53 5.21 -12.22 14.58
C ARG A 53 4.64 -13.63 14.38
N SER A 54 3.47 -13.75 13.73
CA SER A 54 2.82 -15.03 13.47
C SER A 54 3.22 -15.58 12.10
N PHE A 55 3.62 -16.85 12.06
CA PHE A 55 3.82 -17.59 10.81
C PHE A 55 2.54 -17.72 9.99
N LEU A 56 1.36 -17.60 10.61
CA LEU A 56 0.07 -17.64 9.92
C LEU A 56 -0.38 -16.27 9.39
N SER A 57 0.51 -15.29 9.33
CA SER A 57 0.17 -13.93 8.89
C SER A 57 0.26 -13.74 7.37
N PHE A 58 0.87 -14.66 6.63
CA PHE A 58 1.01 -14.56 5.17
C PHE A 58 -0.30 -14.43 4.37
N PRO A 59 -1.46 -14.95 4.82
CA PRO A 59 -2.76 -14.65 4.21
C PRO A 59 -3.10 -13.16 4.14
N ARG A 60 -2.45 -12.28 4.95
CA ARG A 60 -2.59 -10.82 4.80
C ARG A 60 -2.15 -10.33 3.41
N HIS A 61 -1.15 -10.97 2.79
CA HIS A 61 -0.77 -10.66 1.41
C HIS A 61 -1.84 -11.07 0.41
N GLU A 62 -2.50 -12.22 0.62
CA GLU A 62 -3.63 -12.63 -0.22
C GLU A 62 -4.79 -11.62 -0.09
N TYR A 63 -5.11 -11.24 1.14
CA TYR A 63 -6.16 -10.28 1.44
C TYR A 63 -5.89 -8.92 0.77
N PHE A 64 -4.68 -8.37 0.91
CA PHE A 64 -4.23 -7.16 0.21
C PHE A 64 -4.35 -7.29 -1.31
N ARG A 65 -3.88 -8.38 -1.90
CA ARG A 65 -3.90 -8.59 -3.37
C ARG A 65 -5.32 -8.65 -3.90
N ARG A 66 -6.23 -9.32 -3.20
CA ARG A 66 -7.66 -9.38 -3.58
C ARG A 66 -8.30 -8.00 -3.56
N ILE A 67 -8.01 -7.20 -2.53
CA ILE A 67 -8.49 -5.81 -2.44
C ILE A 67 -7.94 -4.97 -3.60
N LEU A 68 -6.63 -5.03 -3.85
CA LEU A 68 -5.98 -4.27 -4.92
C LEU A 68 -6.52 -4.65 -6.31
N CYS A 69 -6.61 -5.94 -6.62
CA CYS A 69 -7.16 -6.41 -7.88
C CYS A 69 -8.63 -6.01 -8.06
N ASN A 70 -9.42 -6.05 -6.98
CA ASN A 70 -10.82 -5.61 -7.05
C ASN A 70 -10.92 -4.10 -7.27
N LEU A 71 -10.08 -3.28 -6.64
CA LEU A 71 -10.03 -1.83 -6.87
C LEU A 71 -9.67 -1.47 -8.32
N PHE A 72 -8.74 -2.19 -8.94
CA PHE A 72 -8.36 -1.93 -10.34
C PHE A 72 -9.31 -2.56 -11.37
N GLY A 73 -10.10 -3.56 -10.97
CA GLY A 73 -11.07 -4.22 -11.84
C GLY A 73 -12.46 -3.56 -11.85
N GLN A 74 -12.70 -2.57 -10.99
CA GLN A 74 -13.90 -1.73 -10.99
C GLN A 74 -13.84 -0.69 -12.11
#